data_AF-A0A1B8BZU3-F1
#
_entry.id   AF-A0A1B8BZU3-F1
#
_cell.length_a   1.000
_cell.length_b   1.000
_cell.length_c   1.000
_cell.angle_alpha   90.00
_cell.angle_beta   90.00
_cell.angle_gamma   90.00
#
_symmetry.space_group_name_H-M   'P 1'
#
loop_
_entity.id
_entity.type
_entity.pdbx_description
1 polymer ?
#
loop_
_entity_poly.entity_id
_entity_poly.type
_entity_poly.pdbx_seq_one_letter_code
_entity_poly.pdbx_strand_id
1 'polypeptide(L)' 'MPPTCRARVVSFDGGGCHGIVSLTFFDEMQDAFGLDYPIQDHFDFSIGTSLGAVGLAALFLMR' A
#
# COMPACT_ATOMS: atom_id res chain seq x y z
N MET A 1 -1.77 4.66 23.08
CA MET A 1 -2.68 4.56 21.92
C MET A 1 -3.98 3.91 22.38
N PRO A 2 -5.17 4.38 21.94
CA PRO A 2 -6.43 3.67 22.16
C PRO A 2 -6.34 2.22 21.66
N PRO A 3 -7.07 1.24 22.24
CA PRO A 3 -7.00 -0.17 21.82
C PRO A 3 -7.32 -0.40 20.33
N THR A 4 -8.04 0.53 19.71
CA THR A 4 -8.44 0.53 18.29
C THR A 4 -7.45 1.25 17.37
N CYS A 5 -6.47 1.96 17.92
CA CYS A 5 -5.43 2.67 17.17
C CYS A 5 -4.18 1.78 17.12
N ARG A 6 -4.22 0.78 16.22
CA ARG A 6 -3.07 -0.08 15.93
C ARG A 6 -2.30 0.49 14.73
N ALA A 7 -0.98 0.33 14.74
CA ALA A 7 -0.15 0.65 13.59
C ALA A 7 -0.55 -0.21 12.39
N ARG A 8 -0.78 0.43 11.26
CA ARG A 8 -1.12 -0.19 9.98
C ARG A 8 0.06 -0.05 9.04
N VAL A 9 0.62 -1.20 8.62
CA VAL A 9 1.81 -1.25 7.78
C VAL A 9 1.48 -1.96 6.47
N VAL A 10 1.95 -1.41 5.35
CA VAL A 10 1.91 -2.07 4.04
C VAL A 10 3.32 -2.40 3.57
N SER A 11 3.52 -3.62 3.06
CA SER A 11 4.79 -4.08 2.54
C SER A 11 4.67 -4.61 1.11
N PHE A 12 5.48 -4.10 0.19
CA PHE A 12 5.56 -4.62 -1.19
C PHE A 12 6.89 -5.31 -1.42
N ASP A 13 6.84 -6.60 -1.79
CA ASP A 13 8.05 -7.33 -2.15
C ASP A 13 8.52 -6.98 -3.57
N GLY A 14 9.79 -7.22 -3.82
CA GLY A 14 10.39 -7.13 -5.14
C GLY A 14 9.96 -8.32 -6.01
N GLY A 15 9.91 -8.10 -7.33
CA GLY A 15 9.55 -9.18 -8.25
C GLY A 15 9.70 -8.84 -9.71
N GLY A 16 10.41 -7.75 -10.05
CA GLY A 16 10.41 -7.20 -11.40
C GLY A 16 8.98 -6.96 -11.87
N CYS A 17 8.65 -7.32 -13.10
CA CYS A 17 7.32 -7.12 -13.68
C CYS A 17 6.15 -7.71 -12.85
N HIS A 18 6.39 -8.71 -11.98
CA HIS A 18 5.35 -9.26 -11.10
C HIS A 18 4.87 -8.30 -10.01
N GLY A 19 5.51 -7.15 -9.82
CA GLY A 19 5.00 -6.08 -8.94
C GLY A 19 3.60 -5.59 -9.33
N ILE A 20 3.15 -5.85 -10.57
CA ILE A 20 1.76 -5.59 -10.99
C ILE A 20 0.74 -6.34 -10.11
N VAL A 21 1.06 -7.53 -9.63
CA VAL A 21 0.15 -8.31 -8.78
C VAL A 21 -0.10 -7.59 -7.45
N SER A 22 0.95 -7.03 -6.84
CA SER A 22 0.82 -6.25 -5.60
C SER A 22 0.03 -4.96 -5.82
N LEU A 23 0.22 -4.30 -6.97
CA LEU A 23 -0.55 -3.10 -7.33
C LEU A 23 -2.03 -3.41 -7.56
N THR A 24 -2.35 -4.45 -8.32
CA THR A 24 -3.74 -4.87 -8.54
C THR A 24 -4.42 -5.26 -7.22
N PHE A 25 -3.71 -5.99 -6.34
CA PHE A 25 -4.28 -6.35 -5.04
C PHE A 25 -4.55 -5.11 -4.17
N PHE A 26 -3.71 -4.09 -4.27
CA PHE A 26 -3.87 -2.83 -3.54
C PHE A 26 -5.07 -2.01 -4.06
N ASP A 27 -5.33 -2.05 -5.36
CA ASP A 27 -6.51 -1.46 -6.01
C ASP A 27 -7.79 -2.17 -5.56
N GLU A 28 -7.82 -3.50 -5.63
CA GLU A 28 -8.96 -4.31 -5.16
C GLU A 28 -9.23 -4.14 -3.65
N MET A 29 -8.18 -3.92 -2.85
CA MET A 29 -8.35 -3.60 -1.43
C MET A 29 -9.05 -2.26 -1.20
N GLN A 30 -8.85 -1.27 -2.07
CA GLN A 30 -9.53 0.01 -1.95
C GLN A 30 -11.05 -0.16 -2.06
N ASP A 31 -11.49 -0.91 -3.07
CA ASP A 31 -12.90 -1.22 -3.29
C ASP A 31 -13.46 -2.09 -2.17
N ALA A 32 -12.72 -3.10 -1.73
CA ALA A 32 -13.17 -4.02 -0.68
C ALA A 32 -13.32 -3.34 0.70
N PHE A 33 -12.50 -2.34 1.00
CA PHE A 33 -12.56 -1.63 2.28
C PHE A 33 -13.67 -0.57 2.33
N GLY A 34 -14.18 -0.15 1.16
CA GLY A 34 -15.23 0.87 1.06
C GLY A 34 -14.83 2.19 1.73
N LEU A 35 -13.57 2.59 1.56
CA LEU A 35 -13.04 3.81 2.18
C LEU A 35 -13.51 5.05 1.43
N ASP A 36 -13.93 6.08 2.17
CA ASP A 36 -14.25 7.41 1.60
C ASP A 36 -13.01 8.24 1.26
N TYR A 37 -11.82 7.65 1.39
CA TYR A 37 -10.52 8.30 1.20
C TYR A 37 -9.52 7.36 0.51
N PRO A 38 -8.42 7.89 -0.06
CA PRO A 38 -7.39 7.08 -0.69
C PRO A 38 -6.80 6.04 0.26
N ILE A 39 -6.77 4.76 -0.15
CA ILE A 39 -6.31 3.66 0.70
C ILE A 39 -4.88 3.82 1.25
N GLN A 40 -4.03 4.61 0.59
CA GLN A 40 -2.70 4.93 1.07
C GLN A 40 -2.74 5.66 2.43
N ASP A 41 -3.77 6.50 2.65
CA ASP A 41 -3.92 7.26 3.90
C ASP A 41 -4.46 6.37 5.04
N HIS A 42 -4.77 5.11 4.72
CA HIS A 42 -5.12 4.08 5.70
C HIS A 42 -3.89 3.52 6.43
N PHE A 43 -2.68 3.65 5.86
CA PHE A 43 -1.45 3.06 6.39
C PHE A 43 -0.54 4.12 7.04
N ASP A 44 0.03 3.78 8.20
CA ASP A 44 0.94 4.65 8.94
C ASP A 44 2.39 4.53 8.44
N PHE A 45 2.74 3.40 7.83
CA PHE A 45 4.08 3.13 7.32
C PHE A 45 4.04 2.21 6.10
N SER A 46 4.84 2.53 5.08
CA SER A 46 5.01 1.72 3.88
C SER A 46 6.48 1.35 3.68
N ILE A 47 6.72 0.09 3.32
CA ILE A 47 8.07 -0.44 3.07
C ILE A 47 8.07 -1.37 1.86
N GLY A 48 9.11 -1.32 1.03
CA GLY A 48 9.23 -2.29 -0.05
C GLY A 48 10.66 -2.53 -0.48
N THR A 49 10.86 -3.56 -1.30
CA THR A 49 12.17 -3.94 -1.85
C THR A 49 12.14 -3.85 -3.38
N SER A 50 13.22 -3.33 -4.00
CA SER A 50 13.34 -3.22 -5.46
C SER A 50 12.11 -2.57 -6.12
N LEU A 51 11.46 -3.20 -7.10
CA LEU A 51 10.25 -2.66 -7.74
C LEU A 51 9.10 -2.45 -6.76
N GLY A 52 8.99 -3.25 -5.69
CA GLY A 52 8.00 -3.03 -4.65
C GLY A 52 8.17 -1.66 -3.96
N ALA A 53 9.43 -1.26 -3.71
CA ALA A 53 9.75 0.07 -3.19
C ALA A 53 9.39 1.18 -4.19
N VAL A 54 9.69 0.98 -5.48
CA VAL A 54 9.36 1.93 -6.54
C VAL A 54 7.85 2.08 -6.71
N GLY A 55 7.10 0.98 -6.65
CA GLY A 55 5.64 0.99 -6.72
C GLY A 55 5.01 1.74 -5.54
N LEU A 56 5.51 1.51 -4.32
CA LEU A 56 5.09 2.28 -3.15
C LEU A 56 5.49 3.75 -3.25
N ALA A 57 6.68 4.06 -3.75
CA ALA A 57 7.09 5.45 -3.98
C ALA A 57 6.16 6.16 -4.98
N ALA A 58 5.78 5.48 -6.07
CA ALA A 58 4.81 6.02 -7.02
C ALA A 58 3.44 6.26 -6.36
N LEU A 59 2.91 5.27 -5.62
CA LEU A 59 1.61 5.37 -4.95
C LEU A 59 1.55 6.46 -3.87
N PHE A 60 2.62 6.66 -3.11
CA PHE A 60 2.62 7.54 -1.93
C PHE A 60 3.25 8.91 -2.19
N LEU A 61 4.18 9.05 -3.15
CA LEU A 61 4.91 10.30 -3.40
C LEU A 61 4.54 11.01 -4.70
N MET A 62 4.01 10.30 -5.70
CA MET A 62 3.68 10.87 -7.02
C MET A 62 2.17 11.16 -7.16
N ARG A 63 1.59 11.74 -6.11
CA ARG A 63 0.14 12.00 -6.01
C ARG A 63 -0.24 13.32 -6.64
#